data_AF-A0A925LFM3-F1
#
_entry.id   AF-A0A925LFM3-F1
#
_cell.length_a   1.000
_cell.length_b   1.000
_cell.length_c   1.000
_cell.angle_alpha   90.00
_cell.angle_beta   90.00
_cell.angle_gamma   90.00
#
_symmetry.space_group_name_H-M   'P 1'
#
loop_
_entity.id
_entity.type
_entity.pdbx_description
1 polymer ?
#
loop_
_entity_poly.entity_id
_entity_poly.type
_entity_poly.pdbx_seq_one_letter_code
_entity_poly.pdbx_strand_id
1 'polypeptide(L)'
;MIDTLVRKIKKLNNPTVVGLDPRLDFVPSFIKEEAYDLYGKTPEGAAQAFLAFNKGIIDATYDLIPAVKPQVAMYEQYGAEGMKAYIQTIDYAKSKDLVVIGDIKRSDIASTAEAYSDGHIGRVEVEGIKYEIYKEDFITLNPYLGLD
;
A
#
# COMPACT_ATOMS: atom_id res chain seq x y z
N MET A 1 -9.81 -9.85 11.25
CA MET A 1 -9.57 -9.26 9.90
C MET A 1 -10.41 -9.91 8.82
N ILE A 2 -10.35 -11.23 8.62
CA ILE A 2 -11.13 -11.91 7.56
C ILE A 2 -12.64 -11.67 7.65
N ASP A 3 -13.22 -11.66 8.85
CA ASP A 3 -14.64 -11.35 9.05
C ASP A 3 -15.02 -9.93 8.63
N THR A 4 -14.10 -8.97 8.78
CA THR A 4 -14.31 -7.60 8.31
C THR A 4 -14.38 -7.57 6.79
N LEU A 5 -13.48 -8.24 6.10
CA LEU A 5 -13.52 -8.36 4.63
C LEU A 5 -14.81 -9.04 4.16
N VAL A 6 -15.18 -10.18 4.75
CA VAL A 6 -16.42 -10.90 4.42
C VAL A 6 -17.66 -10.04 4.65
N ARG A 7 -17.73 -9.29 5.76
CA ARG A 7 -18.84 -8.36 6.03
C ARG A 7 -18.92 -7.25 4.99
N LYS A 8 -17.79 -6.65 4.61
CA LYS A 8 -17.75 -5.60 3.56
C LYS A 8 -18.22 -6.14 2.22
N ILE A 9 -17.73 -7.31 1.80
CA ILE A 9 -18.15 -7.98 0.56
C ILE A 9 -19.66 -8.19 0.54
N LYS A 10 -20.23 -8.72 1.63
CA LYS A 10 -21.69 -8.93 1.74
C LYS A 10 -22.48 -7.63 1.70
N LYS A 11 -21.99 -6.58 2.39
CA LYS A 11 -22.66 -5.26 2.44
C LYS A 11 -22.68 -4.57 1.07
N LEU A 12 -21.57 -4.65 0.33
CA LEU A 12 -21.41 -4.01 -0.98
C LEU A 12 -21.92 -4.89 -2.13
N ASN A 13 -22.15 -6.18 -1.86
CA ASN A 13 -22.39 -7.21 -2.87
C ASN A 13 -21.31 -7.21 -3.98
N ASN A 14 -20.06 -6.96 -3.59
CA ASN A 14 -18.94 -6.77 -4.50
C ASN A 14 -17.63 -7.31 -3.88
N PRO A 15 -16.98 -8.31 -4.48
CA PRO A 15 -15.70 -8.83 -4.00
C PRO A 15 -14.47 -8.16 -4.64
N THR A 16 -14.67 -7.16 -5.52
CA THR A 16 -13.60 -6.52 -6.27
C THR A 16 -12.52 -5.93 -5.37
N VAL A 17 -11.25 -6.18 -5.70
CA VAL A 17 -10.09 -5.53 -5.06
C VAL A 17 -9.42 -4.66 -6.11
N VAL A 18 -9.31 -3.36 -5.86
CA VAL A 18 -8.64 -2.44 -6.78
C VAL A 18 -7.13 -2.50 -6.55
N GLY A 19 -6.37 -2.76 -7.61
CA GLY A 19 -4.91 -2.66 -7.59
C GLY A 19 -4.45 -1.20 -7.61
N LEU A 20 -3.48 -0.85 -6.77
CA LEU A 20 -2.89 0.49 -6.71
C LEU A 20 -1.41 0.38 -7.11
N ASP A 21 -1.18 0.26 -8.42
CA ASP A 21 0.09 -0.10 -9.02
C ASP A 21 0.59 1.06 -9.91
N PRO A 22 0.91 2.23 -9.33
CA PRO A 22 1.17 3.44 -10.10
C PRO A 22 2.45 3.30 -10.92
N ARG A 23 2.41 3.78 -12.16
CA ARG A 23 3.59 3.95 -13.00
C ARG A 23 3.51 5.29 -13.70
N LEU A 24 4.63 5.96 -13.93
CA LEU A 24 4.64 7.31 -14.50
C LEU A 24 3.95 7.39 -15.88
N ASP A 25 3.98 6.32 -16.67
CA ASP A 25 3.27 6.21 -17.95
C ASP A 25 1.74 6.11 -17.79
N PHE A 26 1.26 5.65 -16.63
CA PHE A 26 -0.16 5.55 -16.29
C PHE A 26 -0.74 6.79 -15.64
N VAL A 27 0.10 7.54 -14.92
CA VAL A 27 -0.36 8.78 -14.27
C VAL A 27 -0.68 9.83 -15.34
N PRO A 28 -1.90 10.40 -15.32
CA PRO A 28 -2.29 11.49 -16.21
C PRO A 28 -1.29 12.66 -16.18
N SER A 29 -1.07 13.31 -17.33
CA SER A 29 -0.06 14.37 -17.46
C SER A 29 -0.26 15.50 -16.46
N PHE A 30 -1.50 15.95 -16.26
CA PHE A 30 -1.81 17.07 -15.36
C PHE A 30 -1.43 16.76 -13.89
N ILE A 31 -1.56 15.51 -13.43
CA ILE A 31 -1.15 15.11 -12.07
C ILE A 31 0.38 15.09 -11.95
N LYS A 32 1.08 14.61 -12.99
CA LYS A 32 2.55 14.62 -13.02
C LYS A 32 3.10 16.03 -13.05
N GLU A 33 2.52 16.88 -13.89
CA GLU A 33 2.94 18.27 -14.06
C GLU A 33 2.79 19.03 -12.74
N GLU A 34 1.63 18.93 -12.07
CA GLU A 34 1.41 19.54 -10.75
C GLU A 34 2.45 19.08 -9.71
N ALA A 35 2.72 17.77 -9.64
CA ALA A 35 3.72 17.25 -8.71
C ALA A 35 5.15 17.72 -9.07
N TYR A 36 5.48 17.80 -10.35
CA TYR A 36 6.80 18.28 -10.79
C TYR A 36 6.99 19.78 -10.60
N ASP A 37 5.93 20.57 -10.69
CA ASP A 37 6.00 22.00 -10.42
C ASP A 37 6.30 22.28 -8.94
N LEU A 38 5.79 21.44 -8.03
CA LEU A 38 5.98 21.58 -6.58
C LEU A 38 7.26 20.92 -6.05
N TYR A 39 7.62 19.74 -6.57
CA TYR A 39 8.69 18.88 -6.00
C TYR A 39 9.82 18.58 -7.00
N GLY A 40 9.74 19.15 -8.21
CA GLY A 40 10.67 18.88 -9.30
C GLY A 40 10.49 17.51 -9.95
N LYS A 41 11.21 17.30 -11.06
CA LYS A 41 11.32 15.98 -11.72
C LYS A 41 12.29 15.08 -10.96
N THR A 42 11.91 14.71 -9.74
CA THR A 42 12.70 13.97 -8.75
C THR A 42 11.96 12.71 -8.31
N PRO A 43 12.60 11.78 -7.56
CA PRO A 43 11.88 10.69 -6.91
C PRO A 43 10.74 11.16 -6.00
N GLU A 44 10.91 12.31 -5.33
CA GLU A 44 9.84 12.93 -4.54
C GLU A 44 8.66 13.36 -5.42
N GLY A 45 8.93 14.07 -6.53
CA GLY A 45 7.87 14.46 -7.47
C GLY A 45 7.12 13.28 -8.08
N ALA A 46 7.83 12.19 -8.42
CA ALA A 46 7.20 10.96 -8.88
C ALA A 46 6.32 10.32 -7.78
N ALA A 47 6.83 10.23 -6.55
CA ALA A 47 6.10 9.69 -5.42
C ALA A 47 4.84 10.51 -5.07
N GLN A 48 4.91 11.84 -5.14
CA GLN A 48 3.75 12.72 -4.94
C GLN A 48 2.72 12.55 -6.06
N ALA A 49 3.15 12.40 -7.32
CA ALA A 49 2.26 12.09 -8.44
C ALA A 49 1.53 10.75 -8.22
N PHE A 50 2.24 9.73 -7.72
CA PHE A 50 1.64 8.43 -7.40
C PHE A 50 0.62 8.52 -6.27
N LEU A 51 0.95 9.23 -5.20
CA LEU A 51 0.05 9.45 -4.08
C LEU A 51 -1.23 10.15 -4.54
N ALA A 52 -1.11 11.25 -5.29
CA ALA A 52 -2.25 11.99 -5.83
C ALA A 52 -3.11 11.10 -6.75
N PHE A 53 -2.49 10.35 -7.66
CA PHE A 53 -3.19 9.44 -8.56
C PHE A 53 -3.97 8.36 -7.81
N ASN A 54 -3.34 7.69 -6.85
CA ASN A 54 -3.99 6.63 -6.10
C ASN A 54 -5.05 7.15 -5.13
N LYS A 55 -4.88 8.35 -4.55
CA LYS A 55 -5.96 9.01 -3.80
C LYS A 55 -7.19 9.25 -4.69
N GLY A 56 -6.98 9.71 -5.92
CA GLY A 56 -8.08 9.87 -6.89
C GLY A 56 -8.81 8.56 -7.20
N ILE A 57 -8.07 7.46 -7.39
CA ILE A 57 -8.67 6.12 -7.58
C ILE A 57 -9.46 5.69 -6.34
N ILE A 58 -8.89 5.86 -5.15
CA ILE A 58 -9.54 5.52 -3.89
C ILE A 58 -10.83 6.34 -3.74
N ASP A 59 -10.78 7.65 -3.93
CA ASP A 59 -11.94 8.52 -3.79
C ASP A 59 -13.07 8.19 -4.79
N ALA A 60 -12.72 7.71 -5.98
CA ALA A 60 -13.69 7.29 -6.98
C ALA A 60 -14.30 5.90 -6.72
N THR A 61 -13.75 5.11 -5.80
CA THR A 61 -14.11 3.68 -5.66
C THR A 61 -14.39 3.21 -4.24
N TYR A 62 -14.05 3.97 -3.20
CA TYR A 62 -14.03 3.49 -1.81
C TYR A 62 -15.39 3.02 -1.28
N ASP A 63 -16.48 3.57 -1.79
CA ASP A 63 -17.86 3.22 -1.42
C ASP A 63 -18.42 2.03 -2.23
N LEU A 64 -17.67 1.58 -3.25
CA LEU A 64 -18.05 0.48 -4.14
C LEU A 64 -17.28 -0.82 -3.84
N ILE A 65 -16.09 -0.73 -3.26
CA ILE A 65 -15.17 -1.87 -3.09
C ILE A 65 -14.86 -2.17 -1.62
N PRO A 66 -14.63 -3.45 -1.27
CA PRO A 66 -14.23 -3.83 0.08
C PRO A 66 -12.75 -3.56 0.40
N ALA A 67 -11.88 -3.53 -0.61
CA ALA A 67 -10.44 -3.56 -0.42
C ALA A 67 -9.64 -2.97 -1.59
N VAL A 68 -8.41 -2.58 -1.28
CA VAL A 68 -7.36 -2.20 -2.26
C VAL A 68 -6.11 -3.03 -2.06
N LYS A 69 -5.28 -3.13 -3.11
CA LYS A 69 -4.04 -3.90 -3.10
C LYS A 69 -2.88 -3.09 -3.71
N PRO A 70 -2.17 -2.25 -2.94
CA PRO A 70 -1.00 -1.54 -3.44
C PRO A 70 0.20 -2.46 -3.68
N GLN A 71 0.90 -2.29 -4.81
CA GLN A 71 2.11 -3.03 -5.16
C GLN A 71 3.37 -2.27 -4.75
N VAL A 72 4.06 -2.73 -3.70
CA VAL A 72 5.20 -2.03 -3.10
C VAL A 72 6.35 -1.78 -4.09
N ALA A 73 6.59 -2.69 -5.05
CA ALA A 73 7.67 -2.53 -6.02
C ALA A 73 7.52 -1.28 -6.90
N MET A 74 6.29 -0.80 -7.12
CA MET A 74 6.03 0.43 -7.86
C MET A 74 6.50 1.67 -7.10
N TYR A 75 6.54 1.61 -5.78
CA TYR A 75 6.98 2.69 -4.90
C TYR A 75 8.46 2.54 -4.54
N GLU A 76 8.89 1.34 -4.17
CA GLU A 76 10.23 1.02 -3.68
C GLU A 76 11.35 1.43 -4.65
N GLN A 77 11.09 1.36 -5.96
CA GLN A 77 12.04 1.80 -6.99
C GLN A 77 12.40 3.31 -6.91
N TYR A 78 11.61 4.11 -6.19
CA TYR A 78 11.85 5.54 -5.94
C TYR A 78 12.46 5.80 -4.55
N GLY A 79 12.95 4.75 -3.88
CA GLY A 79 13.65 4.85 -2.60
C GLY A 79 12.75 5.34 -1.45
N ALA A 80 13.34 6.10 -0.54
CA ALA A 80 12.65 6.55 0.68
C ALA A 80 11.39 7.38 0.39
N GLU A 81 11.41 8.23 -0.64
CA GLU A 81 10.25 9.05 -1.01
C GLU A 81 9.10 8.20 -1.55
N GLY A 82 9.42 7.20 -2.37
CA GLY A 82 8.44 6.21 -2.82
C GLY A 82 7.82 5.46 -1.65
N MET A 83 8.62 4.98 -0.70
CA MET A 83 8.12 4.28 0.48
C MET A 83 7.29 5.17 1.41
N LYS A 84 7.60 6.46 1.53
CA LYS A 84 6.72 7.42 2.22
C LYS A 84 5.36 7.52 1.52
N ALA A 85 5.34 7.64 0.19
CA ALA A 85 4.09 7.67 -0.57
C ALA A 85 3.30 6.35 -0.47
N TYR A 86 3.97 5.20 -0.37
CA TYR A 86 3.33 3.91 -0.10
C TYR A 86 2.60 3.92 1.24
N ILE A 87 3.29 4.31 2.33
CA ILE A 87 2.70 4.44 3.68
C ILE A 87 1.51 5.41 3.65
N GLN A 88 1.68 6.58 3.03
CA GLN A 88 0.61 7.58 2.93
C GLN A 88 -0.59 7.09 2.11
N THR A 89 -0.37 6.28 1.09
CA THR A 89 -1.45 5.67 0.29
C THR A 89 -2.22 4.64 1.12
N ILE A 90 -1.53 3.82 1.92
CA ILE A 90 -2.15 2.87 2.84
C ILE A 90 -2.97 3.61 3.90
N ASP A 91 -2.37 4.59 4.58
CA ASP A 91 -3.06 5.39 5.60
C ASP A 91 -4.31 6.06 5.02
N TYR A 92 -4.25 6.57 3.77
CA TYR A 92 -5.41 7.15 3.10
C TYR A 92 -6.49 6.11 2.81
N ALA A 93 -6.14 4.95 2.28
CA ALA A 93 -7.10 3.87 2.04
C ALA A 93 -7.80 3.43 3.34
N LYS A 94 -7.05 3.28 4.43
CA LYS A 94 -7.61 2.94 5.75
C LYS A 94 -8.52 4.05 6.28
N SER A 95 -8.21 5.33 6.03
CA SER A 95 -9.08 6.45 6.40
C SER A 95 -10.44 6.42 5.69
N LYS A 96 -10.52 5.71 4.55
CA LYS A 96 -11.75 5.48 3.78
C LYS A 96 -12.42 4.15 4.14
N ASP A 97 -12.03 3.54 5.25
CA ASP A 97 -12.54 2.25 5.74
C ASP A 97 -12.34 1.12 4.70
N LEU A 98 -11.25 1.15 3.93
CA LEU A 98 -10.88 0.06 3.02
C LEU A 98 -9.97 -0.94 3.71
N VAL A 99 -10.16 -2.23 3.42
CA VAL A 99 -9.17 -3.26 3.74
C VAL A 99 -7.98 -3.09 2.80
N VAL A 100 -6.76 -3.17 3.34
CA VAL A 100 -5.53 -3.00 2.56
C VAL A 100 -4.76 -4.32 2.50
N ILE A 101 -4.44 -4.76 1.28
CA ILE A 101 -3.61 -5.93 1.02
C ILE A 101 -2.27 -5.46 0.44
N GLY A 102 -1.20 -5.47 1.23
CA GLY A 102 0.15 -5.16 0.76
C GLY A 102 0.66 -6.23 -0.18
N ASP A 103 0.80 -5.91 -1.47
CA ASP A 103 1.34 -6.87 -2.43
C ASP A 103 2.86 -6.80 -2.46
N ILE A 104 3.48 -7.41 -1.44
CA ILE A 104 4.91 -7.28 -1.12
C ILE A 104 5.74 -8.52 -1.50
N LYS A 105 5.09 -9.68 -1.65
CA LYS A 105 5.68 -10.98 -2.04
C LYS A 105 6.95 -11.35 -1.27
N ARG A 106 7.02 -11.01 0.02
CA ARG A 106 8.21 -11.30 0.83
C ARG A 106 8.35 -12.80 1.07
N SER A 107 9.61 -13.25 1.14
CA SER A 107 10.04 -14.63 1.33
C SER A 107 11.46 -14.61 1.85
N ASP A 108 11.70 -15.24 2.99
CA ASP A 108 13.03 -15.34 3.59
C ASP A 108 13.04 -16.44 4.67
N ILE A 109 14.20 -16.67 5.30
CA ILE A 109 14.29 -17.55 6.47
C ILE A 109 13.55 -16.95 7.67
N ALA A 110 13.17 -17.79 8.64
CA ALA A 110 12.27 -17.44 9.76
C ALA A 110 12.57 -16.09 10.42
N SER A 111 13.82 -15.81 10.82
CA SER A 111 14.18 -14.55 11.49
C SER A 111 13.99 -13.31 10.61
N THR A 112 14.24 -13.42 9.31
CA THR A 112 14.06 -12.32 8.37
C THR A 112 12.58 -12.18 7.97
N ALA A 113 11.85 -13.29 7.87
CA ALA A 113 10.41 -13.30 7.69
C ALA A 113 9.69 -12.62 8.87
N GLU A 114 10.15 -12.84 10.10
CA GLU A 114 9.67 -12.14 11.31
C GLU A 114 9.88 -10.63 11.18
N ALA A 115 11.05 -10.17 10.74
CA ALA A 115 11.29 -8.73 10.51
C ALA A 115 10.36 -8.13 9.44
N TYR A 116 10.04 -8.86 8.36
CA TYR A 116 9.02 -8.43 7.39
C TYR A 116 7.62 -8.39 8.01
N SER A 117 7.26 -9.39 8.82
CA SER A 117 5.98 -9.43 9.53
C SER A 117 5.84 -8.24 10.47
N ASP A 118 6.85 -7.97 11.31
CA ASP A 118 6.87 -6.86 12.27
C ASP A 118 6.74 -5.49 11.59
N GLY A 119 7.38 -5.31 10.42
CA GLY A 119 7.26 -4.08 9.65
C GLY A 119 5.88 -3.88 9.04
N HIS A 120 5.35 -4.89 8.34
CA HIS A 120 4.15 -4.76 7.51
C HIS A 120 2.85 -4.90 8.31
N ILE A 121 2.63 -6.08 8.89
CA ILE A 121 1.36 -6.45 9.54
C ILE A 121 1.45 -6.49 11.07
N GLY A 122 2.66 -6.37 11.61
CA GLY A 122 2.98 -6.42 13.03
C GLY A 122 3.35 -5.06 13.61
N ARG A 123 4.31 -5.07 14.55
CA ARG A 123 4.80 -3.87 15.23
C ARG A 123 6.31 -3.94 15.39
N VAL A 124 6.97 -2.82 15.12
CA VAL A 124 8.39 -2.63 15.44
C VAL A 124 8.50 -2.10 16.88
N GLU A 125 9.38 -2.68 17.68
CA GLU A 125 9.69 -2.21 19.03
C GLU A 125 11.00 -1.42 19.05
N VAL A 126 10.96 -0.22 19.60
CA VAL A 126 12.14 0.63 19.84
C VAL A 126 12.13 1.02 21.32
N GLU A 127 13.06 0.45 22.10
CA GLU A 127 13.21 0.74 23.53
C GLU A 127 11.88 0.64 24.31
N GLY A 128 11.10 -0.44 24.08
CA GLY A 128 9.82 -0.69 24.73
C GLY A 128 8.61 0.06 24.15
N ILE A 129 8.82 0.94 23.16
CA ILE A 129 7.74 1.63 22.46
C ILE A 129 7.44 0.90 21.14
N LYS A 130 6.17 0.55 20.93
CA LYS A 130 5.71 -0.19 19.75
C LYS A 130 5.13 0.75 18.69
N TYR A 131 5.53 0.56 17.44
CA TYR A 131 5.10 1.33 16.28
C TYR A 131 4.50 0.43 15.21
N GLU A 132 3.36 0.83 14.64
CA GLU A 132 2.81 0.22 13.43
C GLU A 132 3.24 1.09 12.24
N ILE A 133 4.06 0.54 11.35
CA ILE A 133 4.71 1.32 10.27
C ILE A 133 3.82 1.35 9.03
N TYR A 134 3.64 0.21 8.37
CA TYR A 134 2.89 0.15 7.10
C TYR A 134 1.39 -0.09 7.29
N LYS A 135 0.99 -0.86 8.32
CA LYS A 135 -0.41 -1.07 8.73
C LYS A 135 -1.28 -1.76 7.67
N GLU A 136 -0.73 -2.58 6.79
CA GLU A 136 -1.58 -3.40 5.91
C GLU A 136 -2.40 -4.39 6.74
N ASP A 137 -3.58 -4.75 6.25
CA ASP A 137 -4.41 -5.78 6.90
C ASP A 137 -4.01 -7.19 6.44
N PHE A 138 -3.52 -7.33 5.22
CA PHE A 138 -3.00 -8.59 4.68
C PHE A 138 -1.75 -8.31 3.85
N ILE A 139 -0.92 -9.33 3.66
CA ILE A 139 0.24 -9.27 2.77
C ILE A 139 0.29 -10.46 1.83
N THR A 140 0.89 -10.28 0.66
CA THR A 140 1.26 -11.41 -0.22
C THR A 140 2.61 -11.97 0.19
N LEU A 141 2.72 -13.30 0.20
CA LEU A 141 3.94 -14.04 0.50
C LEU A 141 4.36 -14.86 -0.73
N ASN A 142 5.64 -15.18 -0.82
CA ASN A 142 6.14 -16.18 -1.75
C ASN A 142 6.68 -17.38 -0.95
N PRO A 143 5.98 -18.52 -0.88
CA PRO A 143 6.38 -19.64 -0.01
C PRO A 143 7.48 -20.54 -0.61
N TYR A 144 8.28 -20.03 -1.55
CA TYR A 144 9.28 -20.84 -2.26
C TYR A 144 10.33 -21.47 -1.34
N LEU A 145 10.66 -20.81 -0.22
CA LEU A 145 11.67 -21.29 0.73
C LEU A 145 11.14 -22.30 1.77
N GLY A 146 9.83 -22.56 1.80
CA GLY A 146 9.20 -23.48 2.77
C GLY A 146 7.95 -22.90 3.40
N LEU A 147 7.32 -23.70 4.28
CA LEU A 147 6.12 -23.31 5.05
C LEU A 147 6.45 -22.96 6.50
N ASP A 148 7.70 -23.16 6.91
CA ASP A 148 8.19 -23.09 8.29
C ASP A 148 8.24 -21.65 8.84
#